data_AF-A0A7J2TYQ3-F1
#
_entry.id   AF-A0A7J2TYQ3-F1
#
_cell.length_a   1.000
_cell.length_b   1.000
_cell.length_c   1.000
_cell.angle_alpha   90.00
_cell.angle_beta   90.00
_cell.angle_gamma   90.00
#
_symmetry.space_group_name_H-M   'P 1'
#
loop_
_entity.id
_entity.type
_entity.pdbx_description
1 polymer ?
#
loop_
_entity_poly.entity_id
_entity_poly.type
_entity_poly.pdbx_seq_one_letter_code
_entity_poly.pdbx_strand_id
1 'polypeptide(L)'
;MWLIKGIEETDERFGKRPEERSIEELIQRSIIIVDKHEGPTSHQISLWVKEIFNAKKVGHIGTLDPKVTGVLPFLLNDAVKTAPLFQKLEKEYVGIMHLHKDFDVEKLKEIISKKFIGKIIQVPPKKAAVARRPREREVKSFDILEVEGRDVLFQTR
;
A
#
# COMPACT_ATOMS: atom_id res chain seq x y z
N MET A 1 -0.89 29.78 -4.41
CA MET A 1 0.04 30.83 -4.89
C MET A 1 1.37 30.58 -4.19
N TRP A 2 2.43 30.24 -4.92
CA TRP A 2 3.76 30.07 -4.33
C TRP A 2 4.34 31.45 -4.01
N LEU A 3 4.86 31.64 -2.80
CA LEU A 3 5.63 32.84 -2.46
C LEU A 3 7.08 32.60 -2.89
N ILE A 4 7.55 33.37 -3.86
CA ILE A 4 8.94 33.32 -4.33
C ILE A 4 9.78 34.16 -3.37
N LYS A 5 10.67 33.50 -2.61
CA LYS A 5 11.56 34.17 -1.65
C LYS A 5 12.78 34.84 -2.32
N GLY A 6 13.17 34.36 -3.49
CA GLY A 6 14.29 34.84 -4.28
C GLY A 6 14.43 34.07 -5.59
N ILE A 7 15.22 34.59 -6.52
CA ILE A 7 15.59 33.90 -7.76
C ILE A 7 17.04 33.47 -7.57
N GLU A 8 17.27 32.16 -7.49
CA GLU A 8 18.59 31.56 -7.33
C GLU A 8 18.76 30.46 -8.37
N GLU A 9 20.00 30.20 -8.76
CA GLU A 9 20.37 29.16 -9.72
C GLU A 9 21.13 28.04 -9.01
N THR A 10 20.99 26.82 -9.52
CA THR A 10 21.75 25.67 -9.02
C THR A 10 23.03 25.51 -9.84
N ASP A 11 24.14 25.22 -9.17
CA ASP A 11 25.40 24.93 -9.84
C ASP A 11 25.39 23.50 -10.38
N GLU A 12 25.38 23.37 -11.71
CA GLU A 12 25.27 22.08 -12.43
C GLU A 12 26.42 21.11 -12.13
N ARG A 13 27.52 21.57 -11.52
CA ARG A 13 28.64 20.70 -11.09
C ARG A 13 28.25 19.77 -9.95
N PHE A 14 27.16 20.03 -9.24
CA PHE A 14 26.75 19.27 -8.07
C PHE A 14 25.44 18.53 -8.27
N GLY A 15 25.44 17.25 -7.87
CA GLY A 15 24.27 16.40 -7.96
C GLY A 15 23.96 15.97 -9.38
N LYS A 16 22.82 15.33 -9.55
CA LYS A 16 22.35 14.81 -10.85
C LYS A 16 20.84 14.69 -10.81
N ARG A 17 20.17 15.24 -11.83
CA ARG A 17 18.71 15.12 -11.93
C ARG A 17 18.35 13.64 -12.05
N PRO A 18 17.21 13.18 -11.49
CA PRO A 18 16.81 11.77 -11.57
C PRO A 18 16.90 11.18 -12.99
N GLU A 19 16.48 11.94 -14.00
CA GLU A 19 16.47 11.60 -15.42
C GLU A 19 17.86 11.49 -16.07
N GLU A 20 18.89 12.08 -15.46
CA GLU A 20 20.26 12.05 -15.99
C GLU A 20 21.07 10.88 -15.41
N ARG A 21 20.60 10.27 -14.30
CA ARG A 21 21.31 9.22 -13.56
C ARG A 21 21.56 7.98 -14.42
N SER A 22 22.74 7.37 -14.23
CA SER A 22 23.01 6.06 -14.81
C SER A 22 22.09 5.01 -14.19
N ILE A 23 21.98 3.84 -14.81
CA ILE A 23 21.16 2.74 -14.30
C ILE A 23 21.63 2.31 -12.89
N GLU A 24 22.94 2.28 -12.65
CA GLU A 24 23.52 1.94 -11.36
C GLU A 24 23.13 2.97 -10.28
N GLU A 25 23.17 4.26 -10.63
CA GLU A 25 22.76 5.35 -9.74
C GLU A 25 21.26 5.32 -9.44
N LEU A 26 20.44 4.92 -10.42
CA LEU A 26 19.00 4.72 -10.27
C LEU A 26 18.70 3.54 -9.35
N ILE A 27 19.31 2.36 -9.57
CA ILE A 27 19.16 1.18 -8.71
C ILE A 27 19.54 1.49 -7.26
N GLN A 28 20.50 2.38 -7.04
CA GLN A 28 20.89 2.79 -5.70
C GLN A 28 19.78 3.56 -4.94
N ARG A 29 18.81 4.17 -5.64
CA ARG A 29 17.85 5.13 -5.06
C ARG A 29 16.43 5.03 -5.62
N SER A 30 16.06 3.90 -6.21
CA SER A 30 14.76 3.72 -6.86
C SER A 30 13.72 3.04 -5.98
N ILE A 31 12.46 3.24 -6.37
CA ILE A 31 11.31 2.51 -5.87
C ILE A 31 10.71 1.77 -7.06
N ILE A 32 10.53 0.46 -6.93
CA ILE A 32 9.92 -0.41 -7.92
C ILE A 32 8.49 -0.67 -7.50
N ILE A 33 7.53 -0.27 -8.35
CA ILE A 33 6.11 -0.54 -8.13
C ILE A 33 5.78 -1.86 -8.80
N VAL A 34 5.48 -2.87 -7.98
CA VAL A 34 5.11 -4.20 -8.47
C VAL A 34 3.61 -4.37 -8.32
N ASP A 35 2.95 -4.82 -9.39
CA ASP A 35 1.64 -5.43 -9.28
C ASP A 35 1.83 -6.87 -8.81
N LYS A 36 1.66 -7.08 -7.50
CA LYS A 36 1.85 -8.39 -6.88
C LYS A 36 0.75 -9.33 -7.38
N HIS A 37 1.13 -10.51 -7.85
CA HIS A 37 0.18 -11.59 -8.15
C HIS A 37 -0.15 -12.43 -6.90
N GLU A 38 -1.21 -13.22 -7.01
CA GLU A 38 -1.61 -14.19 -5.99
C GLU A 38 -0.61 -15.36 -5.93
N GLY A 39 -0.33 -15.85 -4.72
CA GLY A 39 0.53 -17.00 -4.48
C GLY A 39 1.71 -16.67 -3.56
N PRO A 40 2.69 -15.87 -4.01
CA PRO A 40 3.85 -15.56 -3.19
C PRO A 40 3.52 -14.60 -2.05
N THR A 41 4.29 -14.70 -0.97
CA THR A 41 4.34 -13.68 0.08
C THR A 41 5.05 -12.42 -0.45
N SER A 42 4.74 -11.26 0.16
CA SER A 42 5.45 -10.00 -0.12
C SER A 42 6.98 -10.13 0.07
N HIS A 43 7.42 -10.96 1.03
CA HIS A 43 8.84 -11.20 1.30
C HIS A 43 9.51 -12.04 0.20
N GLN A 44 8.83 -13.02 -0.39
CA GLN A 44 9.37 -13.79 -1.51
C GLN A 44 9.60 -12.89 -2.73
N ILE A 45 8.65 -12.01 -3.07
CA ILE A 45 8.83 -11.03 -4.14
C ILE A 45 10.00 -10.09 -3.82
N SER A 46 10.17 -9.70 -2.55
CA SER A 46 11.32 -8.87 -2.14
C SER A 46 12.67 -9.55 -2.45
N LEU A 47 12.76 -10.87 -2.33
CA LEU A 47 13.96 -11.62 -2.66
C LEU A 47 14.21 -11.61 -4.17
N TRP A 48 13.17 -11.86 -4.97
CA TRP A 48 13.28 -11.81 -6.43
C TRP A 48 13.65 -10.42 -6.94
N VAL A 49 13.05 -9.36 -6.40
CA VAL A 49 13.41 -7.97 -6.73
C VAL A 49 14.88 -7.71 -6.38
N LYS A 50 15.35 -8.21 -5.23
CA LYS A 50 16.75 -8.08 -4.84
C LYS A 50 17.69 -8.77 -5.84
N GLU A 51 17.36 -9.98 -6.27
CA GLU A 51 18.15 -10.77 -7.23
C GLU A 51 18.16 -10.13 -8.62
N ILE A 52 16.98 -9.77 -9.15
CA ILE A 52 16.83 -9.18 -10.49
C ILE A 52 17.64 -7.89 -10.64
N PHE A 53 17.61 -7.01 -9.63
CA PHE A 53 18.33 -5.73 -9.66
C PHE A 53 19.73 -5.81 -9.06
N ASN A 54 20.19 -6.99 -8.64
CA ASN A 54 21.43 -7.18 -7.88
C ASN A 54 21.60 -6.17 -6.74
N ALA A 55 20.49 -5.88 -6.03
CA ALA A 55 20.46 -4.85 -5.01
C ALA A 55 21.07 -5.37 -3.69
N LYS A 56 21.79 -4.50 -2.97
CA LYS A 56 22.34 -4.85 -1.65
C LYS A 56 21.25 -4.94 -0.60
N LYS A 57 20.27 -4.04 -0.67
CA LYS A 57 19.15 -3.93 0.28
C LYS A 57 17.84 -3.71 -0.46
N VAL A 58 16.78 -4.39 -0.02
CA VAL A 58 15.39 -4.16 -0.48
C VAL A 58 14.48 -4.11 0.74
N GLY A 59 13.49 -3.22 0.71
CA GLY A 59 12.36 -3.21 1.64
C GLY A 59 11.05 -3.03 0.89
N HIS A 60 9.91 -3.40 1.48
CA HIS A 60 8.60 -3.22 0.86
C HIS A 60 7.67 -2.37 1.74
N ILE A 61 6.73 -1.65 1.13
CA ILE A 61 5.80 -0.75 1.84
C ILE A 61 4.51 -1.47 2.19
N GLY A 62 4.52 -2.12 3.36
CA GLY A 62 3.40 -2.92 3.84
C GLY A 62 3.47 -4.36 3.33
N THR A 63 2.65 -5.23 3.89
CA THR A 63 2.64 -6.66 3.55
C THR A 63 1.26 -7.01 3.02
N LEU A 64 1.20 -7.42 1.76
CA LEU A 64 0.03 -8.08 1.19
C LEU A 64 0.12 -9.58 1.48
N ASP A 65 -0.99 -10.15 1.93
CA ASP A 65 -1.13 -11.59 2.16
C ASP A 65 -0.96 -12.37 0.85
N PRO A 66 -0.63 -13.67 0.90
CA PRO A 66 -0.40 -14.48 -0.31
C PRO A 66 -1.50 -14.39 -1.35
N LYS A 67 -2.78 -14.39 -0.92
CA LYS A 67 -3.96 -14.32 -1.79
C LYS A 67 -4.31 -12.92 -2.30
N VAL A 68 -3.64 -11.89 -1.79
CA VAL A 68 -3.93 -10.49 -2.14
C VAL A 68 -3.02 -10.06 -3.28
N THR A 69 -3.60 -9.46 -4.31
CA THR A 69 -2.90 -8.88 -5.46
C THR A 69 -2.78 -7.36 -5.33
N GLY A 70 -2.10 -6.73 -6.29
CA GLY A 70 -2.12 -5.28 -6.45
C GLY A 70 -0.82 -4.60 -6.05
N VAL A 71 -0.91 -3.29 -5.85
CA VAL A 71 0.23 -2.38 -5.75
C VAL A 71 1.07 -2.66 -4.50
N LEU A 72 2.31 -3.11 -4.71
CA LEU A 72 3.31 -3.31 -3.67
C LEU A 72 4.63 -2.59 -4.02
N PRO A 73 4.91 -1.43 -3.42
CA PRO A 73 6.16 -0.71 -3.62
C PRO A 73 7.35 -1.40 -2.93
N PHE A 74 8.45 -1.56 -3.65
CA PHE A 74 9.75 -2.02 -3.16
C PHE A 74 10.80 -0.92 -3.26
N LEU A 75 11.49 -0.59 -2.19
CA LEU A 75 12.57 0.40 -2.18
C LEU A 75 13.92 -0.30 -2.26
N LEU A 76 14.79 0.18 -3.15
CA LEU A 76 16.13 -0.36 -3.35
C LEU A 76 17.18 0.46 -2.60
N ASN A 77 18.15 -0.22 -2.00
CA ASN A 77 19.36 0.35 -1.43
C ASN A 77 19.10 1.56 -0.51
N ASP A 78 19.56 2.76 -0.91
CA ASP A 78 19.39 3.98 -0.10
C ASP A 78 17.93 4.43 0.00
N ALA A 79 17.10 4.10 -0.99
CA ALA A 79 15.67 4.43 -0.95
C ALA A 79 14.96 3.77 0.24
N VAL A 80 15.47 2.66 0.78
CA VAL A 80 14.88 2.01 1.98
C VAL A 80 14.80 2.96 3.19
N LYS A 81 15.69 3.96 3.28
CA LYS A 81 15.66 4.98 4.33
C LYS A 81 14.37 5.81 4.32
N THR A 82 13.70 5.88 3.17
CA THR A 82 12.45 6.62 2.96
C THR A 82 11.19 5.81 3.32
N ALA A 83 11.33 4.53 3.69
CA ALA A 83 10.19 3.66 4.02
C ALA A 83 9.19 4.25 5.05
N PRO A 84 9.61 4.95 6.11
CA PRO A 84 8.68 5.55 7.07
C PRO A 84 7.72 6.58 6.47
N LEU A 85 8.08 7.22 5.35
CA LEU A 85 7.22 8.17 4.65
C LEU A 85 6.01 7.46 4.04
N PHE A 86 6.22 6.28 3.47
CA PHE A 86 5.17 5.55 2.75
C PHE A 86 4.30 4.69 3.66
N GLN A 87 4.80 4.26 4.82
CA GLN A 87 4.02 3.47 5.78
C GLN A 87 2.82 4.22 6.35
N LYS A 88 2.86 5.56 6.34
CA LYS A 88 1.77 6.43 6.79
C LYS A 88 0.80 6.82 5.68
N LEU A 89 1.10 6.45 4.44
CA LEU A 89 0.21 6.74 3.33
C LEU A 89 -1.05 5.90 3.45
N GLU A 90 -2.13 6.52 3.01
CA GLU A 90 -3.43 5.89 2.91
C GLU A 90 -3.38 4.74 1.91
N LYS A 91 -4.25 3.76 2.15
CA LYS A 91 -4.31 2.54 1.35
C LYS A 91 -5.74 2.36 0.93
N GLU A 92 -5.91 1.95 -0.31
CA GLU A 92 -7.21 1.66 -0.88
C GLU A 92 -7.23 0.20 -1.32
N TYR A 93 -8.37 -0.44 -1.13
CA TYR A 93 -8.56 -1.85 -1.46
C TYR A 93 -9.88 -2.01 -2.20
N VAL A 94 -9.86 -2.91 -3.18
CA VAL A 94 -11.06 -3.51 -3.76
C VAL A 94 -11.14 -4.94 -3.25
N GLY A 95 -12.33 -5.34 -2.79
CA GLY A 95 -12.53 -6.66 -2.21
C GLY A 95 -13.91 -7.21 -2.49
N ILE A 96 -14.03 -8.53 -2.34
CA ILE A 96 -15.31 -9.25 -2.40
C ILE A 96 -15.64 -9.72 -0.99
N MET A 97 -16.82 -9.33 -0.50
CA MET A 97 -17.39 -9.81 0.76
C MET A 97 -18.50 -10.81 0.45
N HIS A 98 -18.28 -12.08 0.81
CA HIS A 98 -19.31 -13.13 0.73
C HIS A 98 -20.11 -13.18 2.04
N LEU A 99 -21.42 -12.99 1.97
CA LEU A 99 -22.32 -13.05 3.12
C LEU A 99 -22.90 -14.45 3.31
N HIS A 100 -22.90 -14.94 4.55
CA HIS A 100 -23.34 -16.31 4.86
C HIS A 100 -24.87 -16.51 4.81
N LYS A 101 -25.65 -15.43 4.63
CA LYS A 101 -27.11 -15.43 4.56
C LYS A 101 -27.57 -14.36 3.58
N ASP A 102 -28.80 -14.52 3.10
CA ASP A 102 -29.46 -13.48 2.32
C ASP A 102 -29.62 -12.21 3.15
N PHE A 103 -29.54 -11.07 2.48
CA PHE A 103 -29.46 -9.78 3.12
C PHE A 103 -30.19 -8.73 2.28
N ASP A 104 -30.54 -7.64 2.95
CA ASP A 104 -31.06 -6.45 2.30
C ASP A 104 -29.91 -5.46 2.08
N VAL A 105 -29.79 -4.96 0.84
CA VAL A 105 -28.67 -4.09 0.44
C VAL A 105 -28.71 -2.76 1.20
N GLU A 106 -29.90 -2.21 1.45
CA GLU A 106 -30.01 -0.89 2.09
C GLU A 106 -29.74 -0.96 3.58
N LYS A 107 -30.17 -2.05 4.22
CA LYS A 107 -29.75 -2.38 5.58
C LYS A 107 -28.24 -2.59 5.68
N LEU A 108 -27.60 -3.21 4.68
CA LEU A 108 -26.15 -3.38 4.67
C LEU A 108 -25.44 -2.02 4.58
N LYS A 109 -25.86 -1.14 3.65
CA LYS A 109 -25.34 0.22 3.54
C LYS A 109 -25.50 1.02 4.83
N GLU A 110 -26.66 0.94 5.47
CA GLU A 110 -26.92 1.60 6.74
C GLU A 110 -25.96 1.13 7.84
N ILE A 111 -25.72 -0.18 7.95
CA ILE A 111 -24.80 -0.76 8.92
C ILE A 111 -23.36 -0.29 8.67
N ILE A 112 -22.91 -0.32 7.42
CA ILE A 112 -21.58 0.13 7.03
C ILE A 112 -21.40 1.59 7.42
N SER A 113 -22.32 2.46 7.01
CA SER A 113 -22.26 3.90 7.28
C SER A 113 -22.23 4.21 8.79
N LYS A 114 -23.05 3.52 9.59
CA LYS A 114 -23.16 3.80 11.03
C LYS A 114 -22.06 3.18 11.89
N LYS A 115 -21.49 2.04 11.48
CA LYS A 115 -20.61 1.24 12.35
C LYS A 115 -19.19 1.05 11.83
N PHE A 116 -18.95 1.20 10.53
CA PHE A 116 -17.68 0.83 9.91
C PHE A 116 -16.92 2.03 9.32
N ILE A 117 -17.57 3.16 9.08
CA ILE A 117 -16.91 4.41 8.67
C ILE A 117 -16.43 5.19 9.90
N GLY A 118 -15.20 5.69 9.85
CA GLY A 118 -14.53 6.41 10.92
C GLY A 118 -13.62 5.51 11.75
N LYS A 119 -13.45 5.86 13.02
CA LYS A 119 -12.54 5.17 13.94
C LYS A 119 -13.15 3.87 14.46
N ILE A 120 -12.49 2.76 14.19
CA ILE A 120 -12.89 1.42 14.62
C ILE A 120 -11.77 0.74 15.42
N ILE A 121 -12.16 -0.11 16.36
CA ILE A 121 -11.22 -0.94 17.12
C ILE A 121 -11.05 -2.26 16.39
N GLN A 122 -9.81 -2.60 16.05
CA GLN A 122 -9.46 -3.88 15.44
C GLN A 122 -8.47 -4.65 16.31
N VAL A 123 -8.61 -5.97 16.34
CA VAL A 123 -7.62 -6.87 16.92
C VAL A 123 -6.99 -7.65 15.78
N PRO A 124 -5.65 -7.66 15.63
CA PRO A 124 -5.01 -8.45 14.58
C PRO A 124 -5.40 -9.94 14.65
N PRO A 125 -5.53 -10.59 13.48
CA PRO A 125 -5.86 -12.01 13.40
C PRO A 125 -4.77 -12.89 14.02
N LYS A 126 -5.05 -14.19 14.17
CA LYS A 126 -4.09 -15.17 14.72
C LYS A 126 -2.80 -15.22 13.90
N LYS A 127 -2.93 -15.18 12.57
CA LYS A 127 -1.81 -15.13 11.62
C LYS A 127 -1.50 -13.68 11.27
N ALA A 128 -0.75 -12.99 12.12
CA ALA A 128 -0.32 -11.62 11.91
C ALA A 128 1.16 -11.44 12.25
N ALA A 129 1.86 -10.56 11.54
CA ALA A 129 3.26 -10.24 11.83
C ALA A 129 3.46 -9.29 13.04
N VAL A 130 2.37 -8.99 13.76
CA VAL A 130 2.32 -7.97 14.81
C VAL A 130 1.55 -8.49 16.02
N ALA A 131 1.89 -7.97 17.22
CA ALA A 131 1.27 -8.39 18.47
C ALA A 131 -0.25 -8.23 18.47
N ARG A 132 -0.95 -9.26 18.96
CA ARG A 132 -2.42 -9.32 19.06
C ARG A 132 -2.94 -8.49 20.22
N ARG A 133 -3.10 -7.20 19.99
CA ARG A 133 -3.73 -6.25 20.91
C ARG A 133 -4.72 -5.34 20.17
N PRO A 134 -5.80 -4.87 20.84
CA PRO A 134 -6.71 -3.89 20.27
C PRO A 134 -5.96 -2.63 19.82
N ARG A 135 -6.37 -2.10 18.67
CA ARG A 135 -5.81 -0.87 18.11
C ARG A 135 -6.86 -0.14 17.29
N GLU A 136 -6.80 1.19 17.37
CA GLU A 136 -7.65 2.05 16.56
C GLU A 136 -7.17 2.02 15.10
N ARG A 137 -8.13 1.96 14.18
CA ARG A 137 -7.96 2.15 12.74
C ARG A 137 -9.05 3.09 12.25
N GLU A 138 -8.79 3.78 11.17
CA GLU A 138 -9.75 4.66 10.53
C GLU A 138 -10.08 4.10 9.16
N VAL A 139 -11.37 3.98 8.86
CA VAL A 139 -11.90 3.69 7.53
C VAL A 139 -12.54 4.98 7.04
N LYS A 140 -12.01 5.52 5.95
CA LYS A 140 -12.44 6.81 5.38
C LYS A 140 -13.67 6.64 4.51
N SER A 141 -13.70 5.60 3.68
CA SER A 141 -14.85 5.27 2.86
C SER A 141 -15.03 3.77 2.71
N PHE A 142 -16.26 3.37 2.40
CA PHE A 142 -16.63 2.01 2.07
C PHE A 142 -17.79 2.09 1.07
N ASP A 143 -17.47 1.82 -0.19
CA ASP A 143 -18.37 2.01 -1.31
C ASP A 143 -18.71 0.63 -1.89
N ILE A 144 -20.00 0.30 -1.93
CA ILE A 144 -20.49 -0.92 -2.59
C ILE A 144 -20.57 -0.63 -4.09
N LEU A 145 -19.85 -1.43 -4.89
CA LEU A 145 -19.77 -1.28 -6.33
C LEU A 145 -20.80 -2.15 -7.06
N GLU A 146 -20.89 -3.42 -6.66
CA GLU A 146 -21.75 -4.42 -7.28
C GLU A 146 -22.23 -5.45 -6.25
N VAL A 147 -23.41 -6.01 -6.48
CA VAL A 147 -23.99 -7.07 -5.67
C VAL A 147 -24.51 -8.18 -6.58
N GLU A 148 -23.98 -9.39 -6.41
CA GLU A 148 -24.43 -10.59 -7.11
C GLU A 148 -24.78 -11.68 -6.08
N GLY A 149 -26.08 -11.91 -5.86
CA GLY A 149 -26.55 -12.87 -4.87
C GLY A 149 -26.05 -12.56 -3.46
N ARG A 150 -25.05 -13.30 -2.99
CA ARG A 150 -24.44 -13.14 -1.66
C ARG A 150 -23.06 -12.49 -1.69
N ASP A 151 -22.54 -12.20 -2.87
CA ASP A 151 -21.25 -11.57 -3.05
C ASP A 151 -21.43 -10.06 -3.26
N VAL A 152 -20.65 -9.29 -2.50
CA VAL A 152 -20.64 -7.83 -2.54
C VAL A 152 -19.24 -7.38 -2.93
N LEU A 153 -19.12 -6.78 -4.12
CA LEU A 153 -17.91 -6.10 -4.55
C LEU A 153 -17.88 -4.70 -3.91
N PHE A 154 -16.78 -4.35 -3.27
CA PHE A 154 -16.63 -3.07 -2.58
C PHE A 154 -15.25 -2.45 -2.77
N GLN A 155 -15.18 -1.13 -2.60
CA GLN A 155 -13.95 -0.34 -2.51
C GLN A 155 -13.90 0.30 -1.11
N THR A 156 -12.71 0.32 -0.48
CA THR A 156 -12.54 0.93 0.84
C THR A 156 -11.17 1.59 0.96
N ARG A 157 -11.12 2.70 1.69
CA ARG A 157 -9.93 3.54 1.93
C ARG A 157 -9.76 3.86 3.41
#